data_AF-A0A2N9FJP6-F1
#
_entry.id   AF-A0A2N9FJP6-F1
#
_cell.length_a   1.000
_cell.length_b   1.000
_cell.length_c   1.000
_cell.angle_alpha   90.00
_cell.angle_beta   90.00
_cell.angle_gamma   90.00
#
_symmetry.space_group_name_H-M   'P 1'
#
loop_
_entity.id
_entity.type
_entity.pdbx_description
1 polymer ?
#
loop_
_entity_poly.entity_id
_entity_poly.type
_entity_poly.pdbx_seq_one_letter_code
_entity_poly.pdbx_strand_id
1 'polypeptide(L)'
;MDMERLEKRKEKLNARIDKQDKRLNDLQSSAFSLANYYFVFQGVILTIVCNGAENLKPSNRWFLLTLSILAVLVNLFALIQIGIKYINTKGDQLFFKSKLNDVQLEISKLDPTPEEELSDEKAKSEQLKIYINKIKQEHYLYLAFYIITFLGFAAVVLVGCWKFLGNQNE
;
A
#
# COMPACT_ATOMS: atom_id res chain seq x y z
N MET A 1 -12.88 40.32 6.53
CA MET A 1 -11.54 39.95 6.01
C MET A 1 -11.13 38.55 6.47
N ASP A 2 -11.48 38.15 7.70
CA ASP A 2 -11.14 36.82 8.24
C ASP A 2 -11.94 35.67 7.62
N MET A 3 -13.22 35.88 7.29
CA MET A 3 -14.05 34.86 6.62
C MET A 3 -13.50 34.44 5.25
N GLU A 4 -13.11 35.40 4.39
CA GLU A 4 -12.50 35.13 3.09
C GLU A 4 -11.17 34.35 3.22
N ARG A 5 -10.39 34.62 4.28
CA ARG A 5 -9.15 33.90 4.57
C ARG A 5 -9.42 32.44 4.95
N LEU A 6 -10.42 32.19 5.79
CA LEU A 6 -10.79 30.84 6.23
C LEU A 6 -11.39 30.02 5.09
N GLU A 7 -12.22 30.62 4.24
CA GLU A 7 -12.74 29.96 3.04
C GLU A 7 -11.62 29.55 2.07
N LYS A 8 -10.68 30.45 1.78
CA LYS A 8 -9.49 30.12 0.96
C LYS A 8 -8.65 29.00 1.59
N ARG A 9 -8.55 28.95 2.92
CA ARG A 9 -7.82 27.89 3.63
C ARG A 9 -8.55 26.54 3.52
N LYS A 10 -9.88 26.53 3.69
CA LYS A 10 -10.75 25.36 3.52
C LYS A 10 -10.63 24.79 2.10
N GLU A 11 -10.71 25.64 1.08
CA GLU A 11 -10.59 25.24 -0.32
C GLU A 11 -9.22 24.61 -0.63
N LYS A 12 -8.12 25.25 -0.21
CA LYS A 12 -6.76 24.71 -0.38
C LYS A 12 -6.59 23.34 0.28
N LEU A 13 -7.24 23.13 1.42
CA LEU A 13 -7.12 21.90 2.17
C LEU A 13 -7.94 20.76 1.56
N ASN A 14 -9.16 21.06 1.11
CA ASN A 14 -9.97 20.15 0.30
C ASN A 14 -9.23 19.72 -0.98
N ALA A 15 -8.61 20.66 -1.69
CA ALA A 15 -7.83 20.33 -2.89
C ALA A 15 -6.64 19.41 -2.59
N ARG A 16 -6.00 19.55 -1.42
CA ARG A 16 -4.92 18.64 -0.99
C ARG A 16 -5.44 17.24 -0.65
N ILE A 17 -6.58 17.15 0.03
CA ILE A 17 -7.24 15.89 0.38
C ILE A 17 -7.63 15.14 -0.89
N ASP A 18 -8.32 15.79 -1.83
CA ASP A 18 -8.71 15.19 -3.12
C ASP A 18 -7.50 14.68 -3.91
N LYS A 19 -6.40 15.45 -3.91
CA LYS A 19 -5.15 15.03 -4.55
C LYS A 19 -4.55 13.78 -3.88
N GLN A 20 -4.68 13.63 -2.56
CA GLN A 20 -4.21 12.45 -1.85
C GLN A 20 -5.13 11.26 -2.06
N ASP A 21 -6.44 11.44 -2.09
CA ASP A 21 -7.41 10.38 -2.44
C ASP A 21 -7.11 9.80 -3.82
N LYS A 22 -6.89 10.65 -4.82
CA LYS A 22 -6.48 10.22 -6.16
C LYS A 22 -5.17 9.43 -6.14
N ARG A 23 -4.18 9.88 -5.38
CA ARG A 23 -2.89 9.18 -5.23
C ARG A 23 -3.04 7.84 -4.51
N LEU A 24 -3.89 7.74 -3.50
CA LEU A 24 -4.14 6.50 -2.78
C LEU A 24 -4.83 5.48 -3.67
N ASN A 25 -5.85 5.90 -4.42
CA ASN A 25 -6.53 5.06 -5.39
C ASN A 25 -5.58 4.57 -6.49
N ASP A 26 -4.73 5.46 -7.01
CA ASP A 26 -3.71 5.12 -8.01
C ASP A 26 -2.67 4.12 -7.47
N LEU A 27 -2.18 4.33 -6.25
CA LEU A 27 -1.27 3.39 -5.59
C LEU A 27 -1.92 2.03 -5.32
N GLN A 28 -3.18 2.02 -4.88
CA GLN A 28 -3.94 0.79 -4.65
C GLN A 28 -4.18 0.04 -5.97
N SER A 29 -4.59 0.73 -7.03
CA SER A 29 -4.77 0.15 -8.37
C SER A 29 -3.46 -0.43 -8.90
N SER A 30 -2.35 0.31 -8.76
CA SER A 30 -1.01 -0.14 -9.14
C SER A 30 -0.58 -1.40 -8.37
N ALA A 31 -0.83 -1.45 -7.05
CA ALA A 31 -0.54 -2.62 -6.24
C ALA A 31 -1.34 -3.85 -6.69
N PHE A 32 -2.65 -3.70 -6.95
CA PHE A 32 -3.48 -4.79 -7.44
C PHE A 32 -3.08 -5.26 -8.82
N SER A 33 -2.77 -4.34 -9.73
CA SER A 33 -2.30 -4.67 -11.07
C SER A 33 -1.00 -5.48 -11.01
N LEU A 34 -0.03 -5.02 -10.20
CA LEU A 34 1.23 -5.72 -9.99
C LEU A 34 1.02 -7.13 -9.41
N ALA A 35 0.20 -7.25 -8.37
CA ALA A 35 -0.12 -8.54 -7.76
C ALA A 35 -0.78 -9.48 -8.77
N ASN A 36 -1.74 -8.99 -9.57
CA ASN A 36 -2.41 -9.79 -10.59
C ASN A 36 -1.45 -10.28 -11.66
N TYR A 37 -0.56 -9.42 -12.18
CA TYR A 37 0.46 -9.84 -13.14
C TYR A 37 1.39 -10.90 -12.57
N TYR A 38 1.82 -10.72 -11.32
CA TYR A 38 2.64 -11.71 -10.63
C TYR A 38 1.94 -13.06 -10.49
N PHE A 39 0.71 -13.09 -9.98
CA PHE A 39 -0.03 -14.34 -9.79
C PHE A 39 -0.28 -15.07 -11.12
N VAL A 40 -0.63 -14.34 -12.18
CA VAL A 40 -0.78 -14.91 -13.52
C VAL A 40 0.54 -15.48 -14.01
N PHE A 41 1.63 -14.71 -13.95
CA PHE A 41 2.93 -15.14 -14.45
C PHE A 41 3.46 -16.38 -13.73
N GLN A 42 3.40 -16.39 -12.40
CA GLN A 42 3.80 -17.53 -11.60
C GLN A 42 2.86 -18.74 -11.79
N GLY A 43 1.56 -18.51 -11.99
CA GLY A 43 0.60 -19.56 -12.33
C GLY A 43 0.88 -20.22 -13.67
N VAL A 44 1.31 -19.45 -14.68
CA VAL A 44 1.75 -20.00 -15.98
C VAL A 44 3.01 -20.84 -15.80
N ILE A 45 4.02 -20.36 -15.06
CA ILE A 45 5.24 -21.13 -14.78
C ILE A 45 4.88 -22.45 -14.08
N LEU A 46 4.05 -22.39 -13.03
CA LEU A 46 3.62 -23.57 -12.30
C LEU A 46 2.90 -24.57 -13.21
N THR A 47 2.01 -24.10 -14.09
CA THR A 47 1.28 -24.94 -15.04
C THR A 47 2.23 -25.63 -16.03
N ILE A 48 3.19 -24.88 -16.58
CA ILE A 48 4.21 -25.41 -17.50
C ILE A 48 5.08 -26.46 -16.80
N VAL A 49 5.42 -26.24 -15.53
CA VAL A 49 6.19 -27.20 -14.73
C VAL A 49 5.36 -28.45 -14.44
N CYS A 50 4.13 -28.31 -13.96
CA CYS A 50 3.28 -29.46 -13.61
C CYS A 50 2.91 -30.32 -14.83
N ASN A 51 2.62 -29.69 -15.98
CA ASN A 51 2.13 -30.41 -17.18
C ASN A 51 3.22 -30.69 -18.22
N GLY A 52 4.31 -29.92 -18.20
CA GLY A 52 5.36 -29.94 -19.23
C GLY A 52 6.70 -30.50 -18.76
N ALA A 53 6.86 -30.85 -17.46
CA ALA A 53 8.11 -31.37 -16.93
C ALA A 53 8.67 -32.51 -17.80
N GLU A 54 7.85 -33.46 -18.23
CA GLU A 54 8.29 -34.61 -19.04
C GLU A 54 8.85 -34.23 -20.43
N ASN A 55 8.42 -33.10 -21.00
CA ASN A 55 8.80 -32.65 -22.34
C ASN A 55 9.86 -31.53 -22.34
N LEU A 56 10.16 -30.94 -21.18
CA LEU A 56 11.13 -29.84 -21.05
C LEU A 56 12.54 -30.36 -20.82
N LYS A 57 13.48 -29.98 -21.70
CA LYS A 57 14.91 -30.21 -21.51
C LYS A 57 15.35 -29.70 -20.12
N PRO A 58 16.21 -30.44 -19.38
CA PRO A 58 16.66 -30.07 -18.04
C PRO A 58 17.22 -28.64 -17.94
N SER A 59 17.89 -28.15 -18.99
CA SER A 59 18.43 -26.79 -19.07
C SER A 59 17.35 -25.70 -19.08
N ASN A 60 16.22 -25.92 -19.75
CA ASN A 60 15.13 -24.93 -19.81
C ASN A 60 14.37 -24.80 -18.49
N ARG A 61 14.46 -25.82 -17.62
CA ARG A 61 13.82 -25.83 -16.30
C ARG A 61 14.54 -24.87 -15.33
N TRP A 62 15.87 -24.82 -15.37
CA TRP A 62 16.66 -23.83 -14.61
C TRP A 62 16.38 -22.40 -15.06
N PHE A 63 16.16 -22.20 -16.36
CA PHE A 63 15.75 -20.90 -16.90
C PHE A 63 14.41 -20.44 -16.29
N LEU A 64 13.38 -21.29 -16.27
CA LEU A 64 12.08 -20.97 -15.64
C LEU A 64 12.21 -20.66 -14.15
N LEU A 65 13.09 -21.37 -13.43
CA LEU A 65 13.38 -21.11 -12.02
C LEU A 65 13.98 -19.71 -11.81
N THR A 66 15.02 -19.36 -12.60
CA THR A 66 15.64 -18.03 -12.53
C THR A 66 14.66 -16.91 -12.86
N LEU A 67 13.79 -17.14 -13.84
CA LEU A 67 12.76 -16.19 -14.26
C LEU A 67 11.69 -15.98 -13.18
N SER A 68 11.29 -17.06 -12.49
CA SER A 68 10.38 -16.99 -11.33
C SER A 68 10.99 -16.18 -10.19
N ILE A 69 12.25 -16.44 -9.82
CA ILE A 69 12.96 -15.70 -8.76
C ILE A 69 13.07 -14.23 -9.12
N LEU A 70 13.43 -13.90 -10.36
CA LEU A 70 13.53 -12.51 -10.82
C LEU A 70 12.18 -11.81 -10.72
N ALA A 71 11.10 -12.48 -11.14
CA ALA A 71 9.75 -11.95 -11.02
C ALA A 71 9.37 -11.71 -9.54
N VAL A 72 9.67 -12.63 -8.63
CA VAL A 72 9.43 -12.44 -7.18
C VAL A 72 10.15 -11.19 -6.67
N LEU A 73 11.44 -11.03 -6.99
CA LEU A 73 12.25 -9.91 -6.50
C LEU A 73 11.74 -8.55 -6.98
N VAL A 74 11.46 -8.42 -8.28
CA VAL A 74 10.96 -7.15 -8.86
C VAL A 74 9.59 -6.78 -8.28
N ASN A 75 8.69 -7.75 -8.19
CA ASN A 75 7.35 -7.52 -7.64
C ASN A 75 7.40 -7.21 -6.14
N LEU A 76 8.26 -7.89 -5.38
CA LEU A 76 8.43 -7.63 -3.95
C LEU A 76 8.95 -6.20 -3.70
N PHE A 77 9.98 -5.78 -4.45
CA PHE A 77 10.52 -4.43 -4.34
C PHE A 77 9.47 -3.36 -4.65
N ALA A 78 8.72 -3.53 -5.73
CA ALA A 78 7.66 -2.62 -6.12
C ALA A 78 6.51 -2.59 -5.09
N LEU A 79 6.10 -3.75 -4.54
CA LEU A 79 5.05 -3.83 -3.53
C LEU A 79 5.45 -3.10 -2.23
N ILE A 80 6.70 -3.25 -1.78
CA ILE A 80 7.24 -2.55 -0.61
C ILE A 80 7.20 -1.03 -0.84
N GLN A 81 7.70 -0.57 -1.99
CA GLN A 81 7.70 0.87 -2.32
C GLN A 81 6.29 1.45 -2.38
N ILE A 82 5.36 0.77 -3.05
CA ILE A 82 3.96 1.19 -3.15
C ILE A 82 3.30 1.21 -1.76
N GLY A 83 3.52 0.17 -0.96
CA GLY A 83 2.98 0.05 0.40
C GLY A 83 3.45 1.17 1.32
N ILE A 84 4.77 1.43 1.39
CA ILE A 84 5.33 2.52 2.21
C ILE A 84 4.75 3.87 1.77
N LYS A 85 4.69 4.11 0.46
CA LYS A 85 4.17 5.36 -0.11
C LYS A 85 2.68 5.55 0.19
N TYR A 86 1.90 4.47 0.14
CA TYR A 86 0.49 4.46 0.51
C TYR A 86 0.29 4.83 1.99
N ILE A 87 1.03 4.18 2.90
CA ILE A 87 0.97 4.43 4.35
C ILE A 87 1.29 5.89 4.68
N ASN A 88 2.34 6.43 4.08
CA ASN A 88 2.73 7.82 4.29
C ASN A 88 1.68 8.80 3.75
N THR A 89 1.20 8.58 2.52
CA THR A 89 0.18 9.44 1.89
C THR A 89 -1.12 9.43 2.69
N LYS A 90 -1.55 8.28 3.21
CA LYS A 90 -2.76 8.14 4.03
C LYS A 90 -2.62 8.85 5.38
N GLY A 91 -1.44 8.78 6.01
CA GLY A 91 -1.16 9.54 7.22
C GLY A 91 -1.25 11.04 7.01
N ASP A 92 -0.69 11.54 5.91
CA ASP A 92 -0.76 12.97 5.56
C ASP A 92 -2.20 13.40 5.28
N GLN A 93 -3.01 12.54 4.64
CA GLN A 93 -4.42 12.80 4.38
C GLN A 93 -5.24 12.94 5.65
N LEU A 94 -5.05 12.04 6.61
CA LEU A 94 -5.71 12.13 7.92
C LEU A 94 -5.35 13.43 8.65
N PHE A 95 -4.08 13.83 8.59
CA PHE A 95 -3.62 15.10 9.14
C PHE A 95 -4.33 16.30 8.48
N PHE A 96 -4.41 16.33 7.15
CA PHE A 96 -5.09 17.41 6.45
C PHE A 96 -6.61 17.41 6.70
N LYS A 97 -7.24 16.24 6.82
CA LYS A 97 -8.67 16.12 7.16
C LYS A 97 -8.97 16.66 8.56
N SER A 98 -8.10 16.39 9.54
CA SER A 98 -8.23 17.00 10.87
C SER A 98 -8.16 18.53 10.81
N LYS A 99 -7.15 19.07 10.10
CA LYS A 99 -7.03 20.52 9.91
C LYS A 99 -8.24 21.14 9.22
N LEU A 100 -8.95 20.38 8.36
CA LEU A 100 -10.14 20.85 7.67
C LEU A 100 -11.30 20.97 8.65
N ASN A 101 -11.47 19.98 9.53
CA ASN A 101 -12.47 20.02 10.58
C ASN A 101 -12.23 21.20 11.53
N ASP A 102 -10.98 21.49 11.89
CA ASP A 102 -10.66 22.64 12.75
C ASP A 102 -11.03 23.97 12.08
N VAL A 103 -10.69 24.15 10.80
CA VAL A 103 -11.07 25.36 10.03
C VAL A 103 -12.59 25.45 9.85
N GLN A 104 -13.28 24.33 9.65
CA GLN A 104 -14.75 24.32 9.57
C GLN A 104 -15.39 24.74 10.89
N LEU A 105 -14.85 24.27 12.02
CA LEU A 105 -15.31 24.68 13.35
C LEU A 105 -15.10 26.19 13.57
N GLU A 106 -13.94 26.72 13.17
CA GLU A 106 -13.64 28.15 13.25
C GLU A 106 -14.61 28.99 12.42
N ILE A 107 -14.95 28.54 11.21
CA ILE A 107 -15.98 29.18 10.36
C ILE A 107 -17.35 29.14 11.04
N SER A 108 -17.74 28.02 11.65
CA SER A 108 -19.02 27.90 12.36
C SER A 108 -19.09 28.77 13.63
N LYS A 109 -17.95 29.00 14.32
CA LYS A 109 -17.86 29.86 15.51
C LYS A 109 -17.90 31.36 15.19
N LEU A 110 -17.71 31.75 13.93
CA LEU A 110 -17.92 33.13 13.47
C LEU A 110 -19.43 33.47 13.34
N ASP A 111 -20.32 32.50 13.56
CA ASP A 111 -21.76 32.67 13.85
C ASP A 111 -21.96 32.60 15.39
N PRO A 112 -22.83 33.43 16.01
CA PRO A 112 -22.60 33.90 17.37
C PRO A 112 -23.04 32.88 18.43
N THR A 113 -22.13 32.06 18.94
CA THR A 113 -22.18 31.59 20.33
C THR A 113 -20.76 31.25 20.82
N PRO A 114 -20.32 31.77 21.98
CA PRO A 114 -18.98 31.54 22.48
C PRO A 114 -18.90 30.19 23.20
N GLU A 115 -17.75 29.52 23.12
CA GLU A 115 -17.03 29.04 24.30
C GLU A 115 -15.65 28.45 23.95
N GLU A 116 -14.82 28.46 24.99
CA GLU A 116 -13.37 28.35 25.12
C GLU A 116 -12.71 27.18 24.37
N GLU A 117 -11.42 27.32 24.01
CA GLU A 117 -10.40 26.25 23.95
C GLU A 117 -9.15 26.73 23.17
N LEU A 118 -8.33 27.59 23.79
CA LEU A 118 -7.00 27.93 23.26
C LEU A 118 -5.88 27.09 23.93
N SER A 119 -6.20 26.42 25.05
CA SER A 119 -5.27 25.58 25.81
C SER A 119 -5.19 24.13 25.33
N ASP A 120 -6.18 23.64 24.57
CA ASP A 120 -6.29 22.23 24.16
C ASP A 120 -5.70 21.94 22.75
N GLU A 121 -5.35 22.95 21.96
CA GLU A 121 -4.88 22.76 20.58
C GLU A 121 -3.57 21.96 20.51
N LYS A 122 -2.66 22.20 21.46
CA LYS A 122 -1.37 21.49 21.51
C LYS A 122 -1.55 20.02 21.91
N ALA A 123 -2.39 19.75 22.91
CA ALA A 123 -2.72 18.40 23.35
C ALA A 123 -3.46 17.61 22.26
N LYS A 124 -4.43 18.25 21.59
CA LYS A 124 -5.14 17.70 20.43
C LYS A 124 -4.19 17.37 19.26
N SER A 125 -3.20 18.25 19.00
CA SER A 125 -2.20 18.01 17.96
C SER A 125 -1.28 16.83 18.25
N GLU A 126 -0.92 16.59 19.52
CA GLU A 126 -0.11 15.44 19.93
C GLU A 126 -0.92 14.14 19.90
N GLN A 127 -2.15 14.16 20.40
CA GLN A 127 -3.09 13.05 20.31
C GLN A 127 -3.30 12.61 18.86
N LEU A 128 -3.48 13.56 17.93
CA LEU A 128 -3.62 13.29 16.50
C LEU A 128 -2.36 12.62 15.92
N LYS A 129 -1.16 13.05 16.31
CA LYS A 129 0.09 12.43 15.85
C LYS A 129 0.22 10.99 16.35
N ILE A 130 -0.10 10.73 17.62
CA ILE A 130 -0.10 9.39 18.21
C ILE A 130 -1.09 8.50 17.46
N TYR A 131 -2.30 8.99 17.20
CA TYR A 131 -3.33 8.29 16.45
C TYR A 131 -2.88 7.96 15.01
N ILE A 132 -2.33 8.94 14.28
CA ILE A 132 -1.79 8.73 12.93
C ILE A 132 -0.66 7.70 12.96
N ASN A 133 0.25 7.77 13.94
CA ASN A 133 1.35 6.82 14.04
C ASN A 133 0.86 5.40 14.31
N LYS A 134 -0.17 5.24 15.15
CA LYS A 134 -0.82 3.96 15.39
C LYS A 134 -1.44 3.39 14.11
N ILE A 135 -2.17 4.20 13.34
CA ILE A 135 -2.73 3.80 12.04
C ILE A 135 -1.62 3.40 11.07
N LYS A 136 -0.53 4.17 10.99
CA LYS A 136 0.61 3.83 10.13
C LYS A 136 1.17 2.46 10.53
N GLN A 137 1.36 2.21 11.82
CA GLN A 137 1.85 0.94 12.33
C GLN A 137 0.91 -0.22 11.97
N GLU A 138 -0.39 -0.07 12.12
CA GLU A 138 -1.38 -1.07 11.70
C GLU A 138 -1.26 -1.37 10.20
N HIS A 139 -1.12 -0.35 9.35
CA HIS A 139 -0.95 -0.56 7.91
C HIS A 139 0.40 -1.19 7.56
N TYR A 140 1.47 -0.93 8.33
CA TYR A 140 2.73 -1.65 8.19
C TYR A 140 2.57 -3.14 8.53
N LEU A 141 1.78 -3.49 9.55
CA LEU A 141 1.46 -4.88 9.86
C LEU A 141 0.67 -5.55 8.72
N TYR A 142 -0.31 -4.85 8.15
CA TYR A 142 -1.02 -5.34 6.96
C TYR A 142 -0.06 -5.53 5.77
N LEU A 143 0.84 -4.58 5.52
CA LEU A 143 1.85 -4.71 4.45
C LEU A 143 2.76 -5.92 4.69
N ALA A 144 3.19 -6.16 5.93
CA ALA A 144 3.98 -7.34 6.28
C ALA A 144 3.21 -8.64 6.04
N PHE A 145 1.92 -8.70 6.40
CA PHE A 145 1.07 -9.84 6.10
C PHE A 145 0.94 -10.11 4.59
N TYR A 146 0.77 -9.06 3.79
CA TYR A 146 0.76 -9.17 2.32
C TYR A 146 2.08 -9.72 1.77
N ILE A 147 3.22 -9.23 2.28
CA ILE A 147 4.55 -9.72 1.88
C ILE A 147 4.73 -11.20 2.26
N ILE A 148 4.31 -11.60 3.45
CA ILE A 148 4.38 -13.01 3.89
C ILE A 148 3.53 -13.90 2.98
N THR A 149 2.31 -13.48 2.66
CA THR A 149 1.42 -14.21 1.75
C THR A 149 2.04 -14.33 0.35
N PHE A 150 2.63 -13.24 -0.15
CA PHE A 150 3.30 -13.18 -1.44
C PHE A 150 4.51 -14.13 -1.51
N LEU A 151 5.35 -14.13 -0.48
CA LEU A 151 6.51 -15.02 -0.34
C LEU A 151 6.10 -16.47 -0.14
N GLY A 152 5.03 -16.73 0.61
CA GLY A 152 4.47 -18.07 0.79
C GLY A 152 4.03 -18.67 -0.54
N PHE A 153 3.34 -17.89 -1.37
CA PHE A 153 2.98 -18.31 -2.72
C PHE A 153 4.22 -18.53 -3.60
N ALA A 154 5.22 -17.64 -3.54
CA ALA A 154 6.49 -17.83 -4.23
C ALA A 154 7.15 -19.16 -3.86
N ALA A 155 7.19 -19.48 -2.55
CA ALA A 155 7.77 -20.73 -2.05
C ALA A 155 7.03 -21.96 -2.58
N VAL A 156 5.70 -21.93 -2.67
CA VAL A 156 4.92 -23.03 -3.27
C VAL A 156 5.32 -23.25 -4.73
N VAL A 157 5.46 -22.17 -5.52
CA VAL A 157 5.88 -22.30 -6.92
C VAL A 157 7.32 -22.80 -7.03
N LEU A 158 8.24 -22.30 -6.20
CA LEU A 158 9.64 -22.75 -6.19
C LEU A 158 9.77 -24.22 -5.77
N VAL A 159 9.01 -24.68 -4.76
CA VAL A 159 8.96 -26.09 -4.35
C VAL A 159 8.34 -26.95 -5.44
N GLY A 160 7.29 -26.48 -6.10
CA GLY A 160 6.70 -27.14 -7.26
C GLY A 160 7.74 -27.32 -8.38
N CYS A 161 8.44 -26.25 -8.75
CA CYS A 161 9.57 -26.29 -9.66
C CYS A 161 10.59 -27.34 -9.21
N TRP A 162 11.11 -27.24 -7.98
CA TRP A 162 12.16 -28.12 -7.47
C TRP A 162 11.77 -29.60 -7.41
N LYS A 163 10.57 -29.92 -6.91
CA LYS A 163 10.11 -31.30 -6.75
C LYS A 163 9.91 -31.99 -8.10
N PHE A 164 9.27 -31.33 -9.06
CA PHE A 164 9.13 -31.88 -10.41
C PHE A 164 10.45 -31.88 -11.20
N LEU A 165 11.40 -31.01 -10.85
CA LEU A 165 12.76 -31.02 -11.38
C LEU A 165 13.60 -32.21 -10.86
N GLY A 166 13.51 -32.52 -9.56
CA GLY A 166 14.36 -33.51 -8.89
C GLY A 166 13.91 -34.96 -9.00
N ASN A 167 12.62 -35.20 -9.26
CA ASN A 167 12.03 -36.56 -9.27
C ASN A 167 12.21 -37.34 -10.59
N GLN A 168 13.14 -36.91 -11.47
CA GLN A 168 13.46 -37.60 -12.73
C GLN A 168 14.96 -37.96 -12.87
N ASN A 169 15.72 -37.89 -11.78
CA ASN A 169 17.09 -38.40 -11.72
C ASN A 169 17.19 -39.82 -11.09
N GLU A 170 16.05 -40.50 -10.89
CA GLU A 170 15.98 -41.94 -10.57
C GLU A 170 15.59 -42.75 -11.80
#